data_AF-A0A7W1KWX5-F1
#
_entry.id   AF-A0A7W1KWX5-F1
#
_cell.length_a   1.000
_cell.length_b   1.000
_cell.length_c   1.000
_cell.angle_alpha   90.00
_cell.angle_beta   90.00
_cell.angle_gamma   90.00
#
_symmetry.space_group_name_H-M   'P 1'
#
loop_
_entity.id
_entity.type
_entity.pdbx_description
1 polymer ?
#
loop_
_entity_poly.entity_id
_entity_poly.type
_entity_poly.pdbx_seq_one_letter_code
_entity_poly.pdbx_strand_id
1 'polypeptide(L)' 'MATLHKVRSAHITLREDNRPLIVYGLRVIHSTQEGARVFFSATRLAPVMERPKPSNILAALGDKEAA' A
#
# COMPACT_ATOMS: atom_id res chain seq x y z
N MET A 1 3.40 20.10 24.87
CA MET A 1 3.97 20.28 23.51
C MET A 1 4.56 18.96 23.05
N ALA A 2 4.16 18.47 21.89
CA ALA A 2 4.51 17.14 21.37
C ALA A 2 5.31 17.33 20.08
N THR A 3 6.50 16.72 19.97
CA THR A 3 7.42 16.98 18.84
C THR A 3 7.71 15.70 18.08
N LEU A 4 7.48 15.74 16.77
CA LEU A 4 7.81 14.66 15.84
C LEU A 4 9.30 14.73 15.50
N HIS A 5 10.05 13.68 15.86
CA HIS A 5 11.51 13.67 15.66
C HIS A 5 11.92 13.04 14.35
N LYS A 6 11.29 11.91 14.01
CA LYS A 6 11.64 11.16 12.81
C LYS A 6 10.50 10.30 12.34
N VAL A 7 10.32 10.28 11.02
CA VAL A 7 9.48 9.32 10.32
C VAL A 7 10.37 8.53 9.38
N ARG A 8 10.23 7.20 9.36
CA ARG A 8 10.89 6.32 8.38
C ARG A 8 9.85 5.39 7.77
N SER A 9 9.99 5.10 6.49
CA SER A 9 9.24 4.06 5.81
C SER A 9 10.18 3.01 5.23
N ALA A 10 9.66 1.79 5.08
CA ALA A 10 10.33 0.70 4.38
C ALA A 10 9.26 -0.15 3.69
N HIS A 11 9.61 -0.77 2.57
CA HIS A 11 8.79 -1.82 1.97
C HIS A 11 9.55 -3.13 2.01
N ILE A 12 8.82 -4.22 2.23
CA ILE A 12 9.34 -5.58 2.13
C ILE A 12 8.44 -6.37 1.19
N THR A 13 9.06 -7.08 0.26
CA THR A 13 8.34 -8.02 -0.61
C THR A 13 8.36 -9.38 0.06
N LEU A 14 7.20 -9.82 0.48
CA LEU A 14 6.95 -11.16 1.00
C LEU A 14 6.34 -12.02 -0.11
N ARG A 15 6.20 -13.31 0.15
CA ARG A 15 5.47 -14.24 -0.70
C ARG A 15 4.37 -14.89 0.14
N GLU A 16 3.15 -14.88 -0.38
CA GLU A 16 2.00 -15.59 0.19
C GLU A 16 1.40 -16.42 -0.95
N ASP A 17 1.29 -17.74 -0.79
CA ASP A 17 0.77 -18.65 -1.81
C ASP A 17 1.39 -18.47 -3.21
N ASN A 18 2.72 -18.35 -3.26
CA ASN A 18 3.51 -18.05 -4.47
C ASN A 18 3.22 -16.71 -5.16
N ARG A 19 2.38 -15.85 -4.58
CA ARG A 19 2.11 -14.50 -5.09
C ARG A 19 2.98 -13.49 -4.37
N PRO A 20 3.55 -12.50 -5.10
CA PRO A 20 4.29 -11.41 -4.46
C PRO A 20 3.33 -10.58 -3.61
N LEU A 21 3.70 -10.35 -2.36
CA LEU A 21 2.97 -9.57 -1.39
C LEU A 21 3.83 -8.38 -0.99
N ILE A 22 3.40 -7.16 -1.30
CA ILE A 22 4.13 -5.96 -0.91
C ILE A 22 3.56 -5.46 0.41
N VAL A 23 4.41 -5.38 1.43
CA VAL A 23 4.06 -4.80 2.73
C VAL A 23 4.78 -3.47 2.88
N TYR A 24 4.01 -2.41 3.15
CA TYR A 24 4.54 -1.08 3.43
C TYR A 24 4.51 -0.82 4.93
N GLY A 25 5.67 -0.53 5.52
CA GLY A 25 5.83 -0.22 6.93
C GLY A 25 6.13 1.26 7.16
N LEU A 26 5.52 1.83 8.21
CA LEU A 26 5.75 3.18 8.71
C LEU A 26 6.18 3.12 10.17
N ARG A 27 7.29 3.78 10.49
CA ARG A 27 7.75 4.01 11.86
C ARG A 27 7.76 5.49 12.18
N VAL A 28 7.10 5.86 13.27
CA VAL A 28 7.01 7.24 13.77
C VAL A 28 7.62 7.32 15.15
N ILE A 29 8.59 8.22 15.34
CA ILE A 29 9.20 8.51 16.65
C ILE A 29 8.72 9.88 17.10
N HIS A 30 8.02 9.89 18.23
CA HIS A 30 7.38 11.07 18.79
C HIS A 30 7.87 11.27 20.22
N SER A 31 8.39 12.44 20.56
CA SER A 31 8.80 12.75 21.95
C SER A 31 7.84 13.72 22.57
N THR A 32 7.42 13.40 23.78
CA THR A 32 6.71 14.29 24.70
C THR A 32 7.66 14.67 25.84
N GLN A 33 7.21 15.58 26.71
CA GLN A 33 7.92 15.92 27.95
C GLN A 33 8.02 14.72 28.92
N GLU A 34 7.18 13.71 28.75
CA GLU A 34 7.17 12.47 29.55
C GLU A 34 8.07 11.37 28.96
N GLY A 35 8.64 11.57 27.77
CA GLY A 35 9.54 10.62 27.11
C GLY A 35 9.27 10.42 25.62
N ALA A 36 10.04 9.52 24.99
CA ALA A 36 9.88 9.17 23.58
C ALA A 36 8.96 7.94 23.39
N ARG A 37 7.96 8.07 22.53
CA ARG A 37 7.07 6.99 22.08
C ARG A 37 7.38 6.64 20.63
N VAL A 38 7.40 5.34 20.33
CA VAL A 38 7.63 4.84 18.98
C VAL A 38 6.37 4.12 18.51
N PHE A 39 5.81 4.55 17.38
CA PHE A 39 4.67 3.93 16.74
C PHE A 39 5.11 3.19 15.49
N PHE A 40 4.52 2.02 15.26
CA PHE A 40 4.75 1.20 14.08
C PHE A 40 3.42 0.86 13.44
N SER A 41 3.33 0.99 12.11
CA SER A 41 2.19 0.55 11.32
C SER A 41 2.70 -0.21 10.10
N ALA A 42 2.04 -1.30 9.73
CA ALA A 42 2.33 -2.04 8.51
C ALA A 42 1.02 -2.27 7.76
N THR A 43 1.01 -1.99 6.47
CA THR A 43 -0.16 -2.14 5.61
C THR A 43 0.17 -3.06 4.45
N ARG A 44 -0.64 -4.10 4.28
CA ARG A 44 -0.62 -4.95 3.10
C ARG A 44 -1.13 -4.13 1.92
N LEU A 45 -0.29 -3.97 0.90
CA LEU A 45 -0.74 -3.42 -0.37
C LEU A 45 -1.45 -4.54 -1.14
N ALA A 46 -2.67 -4.25 -1.60
CA ALA A 46 -3.37 -5.16 -2.48
C ALA A 46 -2.48 -5.45 -3.71
N PRO A 47 -2.48 -6.68 -4.24
CA PRO A 47 -1.79 -6.96 -5.49
C PRO A 47 -2.30 -5.96 -6.52
N VAL A 48 -1.37 -5.34 -7.25
CA VAL A 48 -1.72 -4.51 -8.41
C VAL A 48 -2.57 -5.39 -9.30
N MET A 49 -3.88 -5.16 -9.33
CA MET A 49 -4.78 -5.86 -10.24
C MET A 49 -4.17 -5.68 -11.62
N GLU A 50 -3.89 -6.80 -12.30
CA GLU A 50 -3.25 -6.80 -13.60
C GLU A 50 -3.90 -5.72 -14.46
N ARG A 51 -3.12 -4.72 -14.89
CA ARG A 51 -3.61 -3.65 -15.76
C ARG A 51 -4.35 -4.34 -16.91
N PRO A 52 -5.64 -4.04 -17.15
CA PRO A 52 -6.38 -4.71 -18.21
C PRO A 52 -5.59 -4.56 -19.50
N LYS A 53 -5.27 -5.70 -20.13
CA LYS A 53 -4.61 -5.69 -21.43
C LYS A 53 -5.52 -4.90 -22.38
N PRO A 54 -4.96 -4.01 -23.22
CA PRO A 54 -5.75 -3.19 -24.14
C PRO A 54 -6.75 -3.98 -24.99
N SER A 55 -6.47 -5.27 -25.26
CA SER A 55 -7.38 -6.20 -25.93
C SER A 55 -8.76 -6.31 -25.29
N ASN A 56 -8.88 -6.14 -23.97
CA ASN A 56 -10.14 -6.31 -23.23
C ASN A 56 -10.96 -5.01 -23.13
N ILE A 57 -10.38 -3.85 -23.47
CA ILE A 57 -11.06 -2.55 -23.41
C ILE A 57 -12.02 -2.38 -24.60
N LEU A 58 -11.67 -2.93 -25.76
CA LEU A 58 -12.50 -2.89 -26.96
C LEU A 58 -13.78 -3.74 -26.83
N ALA A 59 -13.70 -4.90 -26.17
CA ALA A 59 -14.87 -5.75 -25.92
C ALA A 59 -15.91 -5.06 -25.01
N ALA A 60 -15.47 -4.28 -24.02
CA ALA A 60 -16.36 -3.57 -23.09
C ALA A 60 -17.02 -2.31 -23.70
N LEU A 61 -16.57 -1.86 -24.88
CA LEU A 61 -17.09 -0.68 -25.57
C LEU A 61 -17.99 -1.03 -26.76
N GLY A 62 -17.99 -2.29 -27.21
CA GLY A 62 -18.77 -2.76 -28.36
C GLY A 62 -20.25 -3.09 -28.09
N ASP A 63 -20.63 -3.32 -26.83
CA ASP A 63 -22.00 -3.71 -26.44
C ASP A 63 -22.92 -2.51 -26.12
N LYS A 64 -22.83 -1.41 -26.88
CA LYS A 64 -23.72 -0.24 -26.72
C LYS A 64 -24.58 0.08 -27.94
N GLU A 65 -24.91 -0.91 -28.76
CA GLU A 65 -25.83 -0.72 -29.91
C GLU A 65 -26.93 -1.79 -30.04
N ALA A 66 -27.22 -2.55 -28.97
CA ALA A 66 -28.32 -3.52 -28.95
C ALA A 66 -29.07 -3.55 -27.62
N ALA A 67 -29.71 -2.43 -27.24
CA ALA A 67 -30.83 -2.39 -26.31
C ALA A 67 -31.67 -1.13 -26.57
#